data_AF-A0A1F2UK22-F1
#
_entry.id   AF-A0A1F2UK22-F1
#
_cell.length_a   1.000
_cell.length_b   1.000
_cell.length_c   1.000
_cell.angle_alpha   90.00
_cell.angle_beta   90.00
_cell.angle_gamma   90.00
#
_symmetry.space_group_name_H-M   'P 1'
#
loop_
_entity.id
_entity.type
_entity.pdbx_description
1 polymer ?
#
loop_
_entity_poly.entity_id
_entity_poly.type
_entity_poly.pdbx_seq_one_letter_code
_entity_poly.pdbx_strand_id
1 'polypeptide(L)' 'MDGVSAVDPRVSFAELCRWPDDGRRYELYDGEVIVVPAPFPRHQRVGIHIEELLGEYERLPVA' A
#
# COMPACT_ATOMS: atom_id res chain seq x y z
N MET A 1 7.02 -36.99 -16.92
CA MET A 1 5.56 -36.78 -16.85
C MET A 1 5.25 -36.85 -15.37
N ASP A 2 5.05 -35.75 -14.63
CA ASP A 2 4.40 -34.50 -15.01
C ASP A 2 5.01 -33.31 -14.28
N GLY A 3 5.29 -32.25 -15.03
CA GLY A 3 5.68 -30.95 -14.49
C GLY A 3 4.45 -30.27 -13.92
N VAL A 4 4.37 -30.19 -12.59
CA VAL A 4 3.48 -29.24 -11.93
C VAL A 4 4.15 -27.88 -12.04
N SER A 5 3.85 -27.14 -13.11
CA SER A 5 4.02 -25.70 -13.09
C SER A 5 3.04 -25.19 -12.03
N ALA A 6 3.55 -24.90 -10.84
CA ALA A 6 2.80 -24.13 -9.86
C ALA A 6 2.44 -22.81 -10.56
N VAL A 7 1.19 -22.69 -10.99
CA VAL A 7 0.66 -21.43 -11.47
C VAL A 7 0.73 -20.53 -10.26
N ASP A 8 1.74 -19.67 -10.22
CA ASP A 8 1.83 -18.56 -9.28
C ASP A 8 0.46 -17.89 -9.26
N PRO A 9 -0.34 -18.01 -8.16
CA PRO A 9 -1.70 -17.50 -8.15
C PRO A 9 -1.62 -16.00 -7.89
N ARG A 10 -0.98 -15.29 -8.82
CA ARG A 10 -0.97 -13.85 -8.91
C ARG A 10 -2.40 -13.37 -8.87
N VAL A 11 -2.68 -12.48 -7.93
CA VAL A 11 -4.00 -11.90 -7.71
C VAL A 11 -4.14 -10.71 -8.65
N SER A 12 -5.21 -10.68 -9.45
CA SER A 12 -5.57 -9.48 -10.19
C SER A 12 -6.18 -8.43 -9.27
N PHE A 13 -6.09 -7.15 -9.65
CA PHE A 13 -6.76 -6.07 -8.90
C PHE A 13 -8.26 -6.32 -8.73
N ALA A 14 -8.93 -6.84 -9.76
CA ALA A 14 -10.36 -7.15 -9.71
C ALA A 14 -10.70 -8.27 -8.71
N GLU A 15 -9.80 -9.24 -8.48
CA GLU A 15 -9.96 -10.25 -7.44
C GLU A 15 -9.74 -9.66 -6.05
N LEU A 16 -8.70 -8.83 -5.88
CA LEU A 16 -8.41 -8.16 -4.61
C LEU A 16 -9.57 -7.25 -4.17
N CYS A 17 -10.20 -6.51 -5.09
CA CYS A 17 -11.36 -5.66 -4.77
C CYS A 17 -12.60 -6.43 -4.27
N ARG A 18 -12.66 -7.75 -4.46
CA ARG A 18 -13.77 -8.59 -3.95
C ARG A 18 -13.50 -9.16 -2.56
N TRP A 19 -12.32 -8.94 -1.99
CA TRP A 19 -11.97 -9.41 -0.65
C TRP A 19 -12.80 -8.67 0.40
N PRO A 20 -13.07 -9.31 1.56
CA PRO A 20 -13.81 -8.65 2.64
C PRO A 20 -13.00 -7.48 3.22
N ASP A 21 -13.70 -6.45 3.71
CA ASP A 21 -13.10 -5.42 4.54
C ASP A 21 -12.88 -5.99 5.96
N ASP A 22 -11.69 -6.55 6.18
CA ASP A 22 -11.25 -7.15 7.43
C ASP A 22 -10.39 -6.19 8.28
N GLY A 23 -10.34 -4.92 7.90
CA GLY A 23 -9.53 -3.89 8.56
C GLY A 23 -8.02 -3.99 8.28
N ARG A 24 -7.59 -4.88 7.38
CA ARG A 24 -6.18 -4.94 6.94
C ARG A 24 -5.98 -4.09 5.69
N ARG A 25 -4.77 -3.56 5.55
CA ARG A 25 -4.33 -2.88 4.33
C ARG A 25 -3.58 -3.88 3.45
N TYR A 26 -4.10 -4.09 2.25
CA TYR A 26 -3.47 -4.92 1.23
C TYR A 26 -2.90 -4.03 0.13
N GLU A 27 -1.66 -4.31 -0.29
CA GLU A 27 -1.02 -3.67 -1.44
C GLU A 27 -0.72 -4.74 -2.49
N LEU A 28 -0.96 -4.42 -3.76
CA LEU A 28 -0.78 -5.33 -4.89
C LEU A 28 0.41 -4.89 -5.74
N TYR A 29 1.40 -5.75 -5.89
CA TYR A 29 2.61 -5.53 -6.68
C TYR A 29 2.80 -6.67 -7.67
N ASP A 30 2.59 -6.41 -8.96
CA ASP A 30 2.77 -7.40 -10.03
C ASP A 30 2.06 -8.76 -9.78
N GLY A 31 0.90 -8.71 -9.12
CA GLY A 31 0.12 -9.88 -8.76
C GLY A 31 0.39 -10.43 -7.35
N GLU A 32 1.41 -9.94 -6.66
CA GLU A 32 1.73 -10.30 -5.28
C GLU A 32 0.98 -9.39 -4.29
N VAL A 33 0.25 -9.98 -3.36
CA VAL A 33 -0.46 -9.25 -2.31
C VAL A 33 0.37 -9.20 -1.04
N ILE A 34 0.73 -7.99 -0.62
CA ILE A 34 1.44 -7.73 0.64
C ILE A 34 0.44 -7.20 1.66
N VAL A 35 0.44 -7.77 2.86
CA VAL A 35 -0.30 -7.21 4.00
C VAL A 35 0.57 -6.18 4.69
N VAL A 36 0.14 -4.93 4.67
CA VAL A 36 0.87 -3.83 5.32
C VAL A 36 0.44 -3.77 6.79
N PRO A 37 1.38 -3.87 7.75
CA PRO A 37 1.05 -3.76 9.16
C PRO A 37 0.57 -2.34 9.49
N ALA A 38 -0.26 -2.22 10.53
CA ALA A 38 -0.65 -0.93 11.05
C ALA A 38 0.61 -0.13 11.48
N PRO A 39 0.73 1.15 11.08
CA PRO A 39 1.88 1.97 11.45
C PRO A 39 1.93 2.23 12.96
N PHE A 40 3.13 2.22 13.52
CA PHE A 40 3.36 2.54 14.93
C PHE A 40 3.41 4.07 15.17
N PRO A 41 3.26 4.56 16.41
CA PRO A 41 3.12 6.00 16.68
C PRO A 41 4.26 6.88 16.16
N ARG A 42 5.50 6.39 16.16
CA ARG A 42 6.64 7.15 15.62
C ARG A 42 6.58 7.27 14.09
N HIS A 43 6.13 6.24 13.38
CA HIS A 43 5.88 6.32 11.93
C HIS A 43 4.87 7.42 11.62
N GLN A 44 3.76 7.46 12.38
CA GLN A 44 2.72 8.48 12.18
C GLN A 44 3.23 9.89 12.43
N ARG A 45 4.00 10.11 13.50
CA ARG A 45 4.58 11.43 13.77
C ARG A 45 5.47 11.91 12.63
N VAL A 46 6.33 11.04 12.10
CA VAL A 46 7.20 11.40 10.97
C VAL A 46 6.38 11.75 9.73
N GLY A 47 5.33 10.99 9.42
CA GLY A 47 4.41 11.28 8.32
C GLY A 47 3.77 12.67 8.43
N ILE A 48 3.25 13.01 9.61
CA ILE A 48 2.64 14.33 9.88
C ILE A 48 3.65 15.47 9.66
N HIS A 49 4.89 15.33 10.15
CA HIS A 49 5.89 16.40 9.97
C HIS A 49 6.26 16.61 8.49
N ILE A 50 6.34 15.52 7.72
CA ILE A 50 6.58 15.60 6.27
C ILE A 50 5.40 16.29 5.58
N GLU A 51 4.17 15.92 5.93
CA GLU A 51 2.95 16.53 5.40
C GLU A 51 2.89 18.03 5.68
N GLU A 52 3.22 18.45 6.91
CA GLU A 52 3.27 19.87 7.30
C GLU A 52 4.27 20.67 6.45
N LEU A 53 5.49 20.15 6.28
CA LEU A 53 6.54 20.80 5.48
C LEU A 53 6.14 20.92 4.00
N LEU A 54 5.56 19.86 3.44
CA LEU A 54 5.07 19.87 2.06
C LEU A 54 3.90 20.84 1.87
N GLY A 55 3.00 20.90 2.84
CA GLY A 55 1.89 21.85 2.84
C GLY A 55 2.36 23.29 2.95
N GLU A 56 3.37 23.58 3.77
CA GLU A 56 3.98 24.92 3.82
C GLU A 56 4.57 25.30 2.45
N TYR A 57 5.37 24.41 1.87
CA TYR A 57 5.99 24.63 0.55
C TYR A 57 4.94 24.90 -0.55
N GLU A 58 3.86 24.11 -0.58
CA GLU A 58 2.77 24.28 -1.55
C GLU A 58 2.09 25.66 -1.45
N ARG A 59 1.98 26.22 -0.24
CA ARG A 59 1.34 27.53 -0.01
C ARG A 59 2.28 28.71 -0.20
N LEU A 60 3.59 28.49 -0.41
CA LEU A 60 4.51 29.58 -0.64
C LEU A 60 4.15 30.31 -1.95
N PRO A 61 4.06 31.65 -1.94
CA PRO A 61 3.86 32.40 -3.18
C PRO A 61 5.04 32.18 -4.12
N VAL A 62 4.75 31.83 -5.37
CA VAL A 62 5.78 31.84 -6.43
C VAL A 62 6.08 33.31 -6.75
N ALA A 63 7.35 33.69 -6.72
CA ALA A 63 7.83 35.02 -7.08
C ALA A 63 7.63 35.34 -8.57
#